data_AF-A0A7I7LCZ6-F1
#
_entry.id   AF-A0A7I7LCZ6-F1
#
_cell.length_a   1.000
_cell.length_b   1.000
_cell.length_c   1.000
_cell.angle_alpha   90.00
_cell.angle_beta   90.00
_cell.angle_gamma   90.00
#
_symmetry.space_group_name_H-M   'P 1'
#
loop_
_entity.id
_entity.type
_entity.pdbx_description
1 polymer ?
#
loop_
_entity_poly.entity_id
_entity_poly.type
_entity_poly.pdbx_seq_one_letter_code
_entity_poly.pdbx_strand_id
1 'polypeptide(L)'
;MALELLTGPSLLILDEPTTGLDPALDRQVMLMLRQLADAGRVVLIVTHSVAYLDVCDQLLLVAPGGRTAFLGPPSEISQAMGTANWADIFTNVGADPDEANRRFLEQKQEQPAFPSEASPAVDLGEPVHTDVLHQFSTVARRQIRLVISYRGYTVFLALLPFLIGTLTLTVRGKTGYGMSDPMGNNPAQPDQILVMLNVGAVFMGTALTIRDLIGERPIFRREQAVGLSTAAYMGAKIVVFCAFAVTQAAIATTISVVGWGKPLSDAVLLGDVRCELFVTVAATCVASALLGMALSSLAQSQDQIMPMLVVSIMSQLVFSGGMTWVTNRFLLDQLSWLTPARWGFAASASTIDTHRLVPGPTDPKDQHWDHKASAWLFDMAMLAVLSIAYTAIVWWKIRLKRR
;
A
#
# COMPACT_ATOMS: atom_id res chain seq x y z
N MET A 1 -22.28 1.15 -1.41
CA MET A 1 -23.59 0.83 -0.81
C MET A 1 -23.51 0.32 0.63
N ALA A 2 -23.32 -0.98 0.93
CA ALA A 2 -23.41 -1.48 2.31
C ALA A 2 -22.45 -0.78 3.31
N LEU A 3 -21.21 -0.51 2.90
CA LEU A 3 -20.23 0.22 3.73
C LEU A 3 -20.64 1.68 4.00
N GLU A 4 -21.24 2.36 3.03
CA GLU A 4 -21.72 3.74 3.18
C GLU A 4 -22.97 3.80 4.07
N LEU A 5 -23.84 2.79 3.99
CA LEU A 5 -25.02 2.68 4.84
C LEU A 5 -24.69 2.49 6.32
N LEU A 6 -23.55 1.84 6.64
CA LEU A 6 -23.05 1.69 8.01
C LEU A 6 -22.67 3.02 8.66
N THR A 7 -22.36 4.05 7.87
CA THR A 7 -22.02 5.38 8.39
C THR A 7 -23.26 6.22 8.73
N GLY A 8 -24.47 5.71 8.44
CA GLY A 8 -25.72 6.40 8.71
C GLY A 8 -25.82 7.80 8.10
N PRO A 9 -25.45 8.01 6.82
CA PRO A 9 -25.42 9.36 6.25
C PRO A 9 -26.84 9.92 6.09
N SER A 10 -26.98 11.21 6.36
CA SER A 10 -28.21 11.99 6.15
C SER A 10 -28.50 12.26 4.66
N LEU A 11 -27.45 12.30 3.83
CA LEU A 11 -27.51 12.42 2.38
C LEU A 11 -26.72 11.27 1.73
N LEU A 12 -27.37 10.53 0.84
CA LEU A 12 -26.77 9.44 0.08
C LEU A 12 -26.86 9.76 -1.42
N ILE A 13 -25.71 9.87 -2.09
CA ILE A 13 -25.64 10.08 -3.55
C ILE A 13 -25.11 8.80 -4.18
N LEU A 14 -25.85 8.25 -5.14
CA LEU A 14 -25.54 6.99 -5.81
C LEU A 14 -25.51 7.20 -7.31
N ASP A 15 -24.38 6.86 -7.92
CA ASP A 15 -24.22 6.83 -9.37
C ASP A 15 -24.43 5.41 -9.87
N GLU A 16 -25.48 5.22 -10.67
CA GLU A 16 -25.85 3.96 -11.30
C GLU A 16 -25.91 2.73 -10.34
N PRO A 17 -26.69 2.78 -9.25
CA PRO A 17 -26.64 1.74 -8.21
C PRO A 17 -27.13 0.36 -8.67
N THR A 18 -27.81 0.27 -9.82
CA THR A 18 -28.48 -0.95 -10.29
C THR A 18 -27.91 -1.50 -11.60
N THR A 19 -26.88 -0.85 -12.17
CA THR A 19 -26.25 -1.29 -13.42
C THR A 19 -25.59 -2.67 -13.26
N GLY A 20 -25.90 -3.60 -14.17
CA GLY A 20 -25.34 -4.95 -14.20
C GLY A 20 -25.99 -5.95 -13.25
N LEU A 21 -27.06 -5.56 -12.54
CA LEU A 21 -27.87 -6.46 -11.74
C LEU A 21 -28.98 -7.11 -12.57
N ASP A 22 -29.44 -8.28 -12.15
CA ASP A 22 -30.66 -8.86 -12.70
C ASP A 22 -31.90 -8.06 -12.23
N PRO A 23 -33.03 -8.13 -12.97
CA PRO A 23 -34.21 -7.32 -12.66
C PRO A 23 -34.81 -7.54 -11.27
N ALA A 24 -34.59 -8.70 -10.64
CA ALA A 24 -35.10 -8.97 -9.30
C ALA A 24 -34.24 -8.31 -8.22
N LEU A 25 -32.91 -8.33 -8.38
CA LEU A 25 -31.99 -7.60 -7.50
C LEU A 25 -32.13 -6.08 -7.64
N ASP A 26 -32.30 -5.57 -8.87
CA ASP A 26 -32.57 -4.14 -9.13
C ASP A 26 -33.76 -3.64 -8.29
N ARG A 27 -34.88 -4.38 -8.33
CA ARG A 27 -36.06 -4.09 -7.50
C ARG A 27 -35.76 -4.06 -6.01
N GLN A 28 -35.00 -5.04 -5.51
CA GLN A 28 -34.67 -5.13 -4.08
C GLN A 28 -33.82 -3.92 -3.65
N VAL A 29 -32.84 -3.52 -4.46
CA VAL A 29 -31.99 -2.35 -4.21
C VAL A 29 -32.83 -1.07 -4.16
N MET A 30 -33.71 -0.86 -5.14
CA MET A 30 -34.57 0.33 -5.20
C MET A 30 -35.55 0.40 -4.01
N LEU A 31 -36.14 -0.73 -3.60
CA LEU A 31 -37.01 -0.78 -2.43
C LEU A 31 -36.25 -0.53 -1.11
N MET A 32 -35.01 -1.01 -1.00
CA MET A 32 -34.16 -0.71 0.16
C MET A 32 -33.82 0.79 0.22
N LEU A 33 -33.52 1.41 -0.93
CA LEU A 33 -33.29 2.86 -1.01
C LEU A 33 -34.54 3.66 -0.64
N ARG A 34 -35.72 3.19 -1.04
CA ARG A 34 -37.00 3.77 -0.62
C ARG A 34 -37.18 3.74 0.89
N GLN A 35 -36.91 2.60 1.53
CA GLN A 35 -37.00 2.47 2.99
C GLN A 35 -36.06 3.44 3.72
N LEU A 36 -34.88 3.71 3.16
CA LEU A 36 -33.95 4.69 3.70
C LEU A 36 -34.47 6.13 3.57
N ALA A 37 -35.10 6.45 2.45
CA ALA A 37 -35.75 7.74 2.24
C ALA A 37 -36.92 7.93 3.21
N ASP A 38 -37.78 6.92 3.37
CA ASP A 38 -38.90 6.91 4.32
C ASP A 38 -38.43 7.05 5.78
N ALA A 39 -37.20 6.62 6.09
CA ALA A 39 -36.56 6.82 7.40
C ALA A 39 -36.00 8.23 7.60
N GLY A 40 -36.27 9.18 6.70
CA GLY A 40 -35.88 10.59 6.81
C GLY A 40 -34.52 10.94 6.22
N ARG A 41 -33.97 10.10 5.34
CA ARG A 41 -32.69 10.37 4.64
C ARG A 41 -32.95 10.93 3.25
N VAL A 42 -32.06 11.77 2.75
CA VAL A 42 -32.10 12.22 1.36
C VAL A 42 -31.31 11.23 0.51
N VAL A 43 -31.94 10.67 -0.53
CA VAL A 43 -31.31 9.72 -1.45
C VAL A 43 -31.38 10.30 -2.87
N LEU A 44 -30.22 10.59 -3.46
CA LEU A 44 -30.09 11.03 -4.85
C LEU A 44 -29.53 9.89 -5.68
N ILE A 45 -30.25 9.48 -6.71
CA ILE A 45 -29.86 8.40 -7.61
C ILE A 45 -29.68 8.96 -9.01
N VAL A 46 -28.54 8.69 -9.61
CA VAL A 46 -28.30 8.87 -11.05
C VAL A 46 -28.44 7.50 -11.69
N THR A 47 -29.33 7.33 -12.67
CA THR A 47 -29.55 6.04 -13.32
C THR A 47 -29.99 6.23 -14.77
N HIS A 48 -29.60 5.29 -15.63
CA HIS A 48 -30.13 5.15 -16.98
C HIS A 48 -31.23 4.08 -17.06
N SER A 49 -31.49 3.33 -15.97
CA SER A 49 -32.57 2.35 -15.90
C SER A 49 -33.90 3.03 -15.59
N VAL A 50 -34.93 2.73 -16.39
CA VAL A 50 -36.29 3.27 -16.23
C VAL A 50 -37.24 2.34 -15.49
N ALA A 51 -36.79 1.13 -15.12
CA ALA A 51 -37.65 0.05 -14.68
C ALA A 51 -38.38 0.30 -13.34
N TYR A 52 -37.81 1.16 -12.47
CA TYR A 52 -38.32 1.39 -11.11
C TYR A 52 -38.33 2.87 -10.71
N LEU A 53 -38.47 3.76 -11.69
CA LEU A 53 -38.53 5.21 -11.43
C LEU A 53 -39.77 5.62 -10.64
N ASP A 54 -40.84 4.81 -10.68
CA ASP A 54 -42.08 5.04 -9.93
C ASP A 54 -41.91 4.96 -8.41
N VAL A 55 -40.79 4.41 -7.93
CA VAL A 55 -40.46 4.32 -6.50
C VAL A 55 -39.90 5.65 -5.96
N CYS A 56 -39.41 6.52 -6.84
CA CYS A 56 -38.80 7.80 -6.49
C CYS A 56 -39.87 8.85 -6.15
N ASP A 57 -39.60 9.71 -5.16
CA ASP A 57 -40.48 10.86 -4.85
C ASP A 57 -40.41 11.94 -5.94
N GLN A 58 -39.23 12.12 -6.53
CA GLN A 58 -38.96 13.11 -7.58
C GLN A 58 -38.02 12.53 -8.64
N LEU A 59 -38.25 12.94 -9.88
CA LEU A 59 -37.40 12.68 -11.03
C LEU A 59 -36.86 14.00 -11.56
N LEU A 60 -35.54 14.05 -11.77
CA LEU A 60 -34.87 15.14 -12.46
C LEU A 60 -34.37 14.60 -13.80
N LEU A 61 -34.97 15.06 -14.90
CA LEU A 61 -34.51 14.72 -16.24
C LEU A 61 -33.56 15.82 -16.75
N VAL A 62 -32.36 15.41 -17.13
CA VAL A 62 -31.32 16.31 -17.65
C VAL A 62 -31.06 15.96 -19.12
N ALA A 63 -31.22 16.95 -19.99
CA ALA A 63 -30.95 16.88 -21.42
C ALA A 63 -29.45 17.13 -21.72
N PRO A 64 -28.98 16.75 -22.92
CA PRO A 64 -27.63 17.09 -23.39
C PRO A 64 -27.31 18.58 -23.22
N GLY A 65 -26.07 18.89 -22.85
CA GLY A 65 -25.66 20.26 -22.53
C GLY A 65 -26.01 20.72 -21.12
N GLY A 66 -26.47 19.81 -20.24
CA GLY A 66 -26.72 20.09 -18.83
C GLY A 66 -28.01 20.87 -18.58
N ARG A 67 -28.95 20.85 -19.53
CA ARG A 67 -30.22 21.57 -19.42
C ARG A 67 -31.27 20.69 -18.74
N THR A 68 -32.01 21.25 -17.79
CA THR A 68 -33.11 20.53 -17.14
C THR A 68 -34.31 20.46 -18.08
N ALA A 69 -34.85 19.27 -18.28
CA ALA A 69 -36.04 19.04 -19.10
C ALA A 69 -37.30 18.78 -18.25
N PHE A 70 -37.13 18.23 -17.04
CA PHE A 70 -38.23 17.97 -16.12
C PHE A 70 -37.73 17.86 -14.69
N LEU A 71 -38.54 18.33 -13.73
CA LEU A 71 -38.35 18.10 -12.30
C LEU A 71 -39.73 17.95 -11.65
N GLY A 72 -40.01 16.79 -11.09
CA GLY A 72 -41.29 16.54 -10.41
C GLY A 72 -41.52 15.06 -10.10
N PRO A 73 -42.67 14.71 -9.49
CA PRO A 73 -43.05 13.32 -9.25
C PRO A 73 -43.15 12.51 -10.56
N PRO A 74 -42.85 11.19 -10.54
CA PRO A 74 -43.00 10.31 -11.70
C PRO A 74 -44.38 10.38 -12.37
N SER A 75 -45.44 10.58 -11.58
CA SER A 75 -46.82 10.66 -12.09
C SER A 75 -47.06 11.86 -13.02
N GLU A 76 -46.32 12.96 -12.86
CA GLU A 76 -46.51 14.19 -13.64
C GLU A 76 -45.78 14.17 -14.99
N ILE A 77 -44.89 13.18 -15.21
CA ILE A 77 -44.04 13.18 -16.40
C ILE A 77 -44.82 13.03 -17.69
N SER A 78 -45.89 12.25 -17.67
CA SER A 78 -46.75 12.03 -18.84
C SER A 78 -47.46 13.31 -19.27
N GLN A 79 -47.85 14.15 -18.31
CA GLN A 79 -48.47 15.45 -18.57
C GLN A 79 -47.45 16.46 -19.08
N ALA A 80 -46.24 16.46 -18.51
CA ALA A 80 -45.18 17.39 -18.92
C ALA A 80 -44.60 17.06 -20.30
N MET A 81 -44.44 15.77 -20.62
CA MET A 81 -43.79 15.30 -21.86
C MET A 81 -44.77 14.87 -22.96
N GLY A 82 -46.07 14.79 -22.66
CA GLY A 82 -47.11 14.34 -23.59
C GLY A 82 -47.11 12.84 -23.90
N THR A 83 -46.23 12.07 -23.26
CA THR A 83 -46.16 10.60 -23.39
C THR A 83 -45.61 9.98 -22.11
N ALA A 84 -46.02 8.75 -21.80
CA ALA A 84 -45.48 7.96 -20.69
C ALA A 84 -44.34 7.02 -21.13
N ASN A 85 -44.06 6.93 -22.44
CA ASN A 85 -43.02 6.06 -22.97
C ASN A 85 -41.64 6.73 -22.87
N TRP A 86 -40.78 6.22 -21.99
CA TRP A 86 -39.44 6.72 -21.77
C TRP A 86 -38.57 6.79 -23.04
N ALA A 87 -38.70 5.84 -23.97
CA ALA A 87 -37.93 5.87 -25.21
C ALA A 87 -38.26 7.09 -26.07
N ASP A 88 -39.54 7.45 -26.14
CA ASP A 88 -40.00 8.62 -26.88
C ASP A 88 -39.59 9.91 -26.16
N ILE A 89 -39.68 9.94 -24.83
CA ILE A 89 -39.23 11.08 -24.01
C ILE A 89 -37.74 11.35 -24.26
N PHE A 90 -36.88 10.34 -24.15
CA PHE A 90 -35.44 10.52 -24.37
C PHE A 90 -35.13 10.94 -25.81
N THR A 91 -35.84 10.40 -26.80
CA THR A 91 -35.67 10.78 -28.21
C THR A 91 -36.03 12.25 -28.44
N ASN A 92 -37.18 12.69 -27.92
CA ASN A 92 -37.66 14.06 -28.09
C ASN A 92 -36.77 15.08 -27.36
N VAL A 93 -36.39 14.79 -26.11
CA VAL A 93 -35.52 15.65 -25.29
C VAL A 93 -34.10 15.69 -25.86
N GLY A 94 -33.62 14.57 -26.43
CA GLY A 94 -32.32 14.51 -27.09
C GLY A 94 -32.28 15.24 -28.43
N ALA A 95 -33.39 15.26 -29.17
CA ALA A 95 -33.50 15.93 -30.46
C ALA A 95 -33.49 17.46 -30.34
N ASP A 96 -34.17 18.03 -29.33
CA ASP A 96 -34.16 19.46 -29.07
C ASP A 96 -34.09 19.78 -27.55
N PRO A 97 -32.87 19.77 -26.98
CA PRO A 97 -32.64 20.05 -25.55
C PRO A 97 -33.04 21.47 -25.13
N ASP A 98 -32.98 22.43 -26.06
CA ASP A 98 -33.21 23.85 -25.78
C ASP A 98 -34.70 24.14 -25.66
N GLU A 99 -35.51 23.53 -26.52
CA GLU A 99 -36.96 23.60 -26.46
C GLU A 99 -37.51 22.89 -25.21
N ALA A 100 -36.99 21.71 -24.88
CA ALA A 100 -37.38 20.99 -23.66
C ALA A 100 -37.13 21.82 -22.38
N ASN A 101 -35.99 22.51 -22.33
CA ASN A 101 -35.67 23.39 -21.21
C ASN A 101 -36.57 24.62 -21.13
N ARG A 102 -36.94 25.19 -22.29
CA ARG A 102 -37.84 26.36 -22.37
C ARG A 102 -39.22 26.02 -21.80
N ARG A 103 -39.79 24.88 -22.23
CA ARG A 103 -41.08 24.37 -21.71
C ARG A 103 -41.05 24.13 -20.21
N PHE A 104 -39.95 23.56 -19.70
CA PHE A 104 -39.77 23.37 -18.27
C PHE A 104 -39.79 24.70 -17.49
N LEU A 105 -39.09 25.73 -17.99
CA LEU A 105 -39.05 27.04 -17.35
C LEU A 105 -40.43 27.73 -17.36
N GLU A 106 -41.19 27.59 -18.44
CA GLU A 106 -42.56 28.10 -18.56
C GLU A 106 -43.49 27.42 -17.53
N GLN A 107 -43.46 26.09 -17.44
CA GLN A 107 -44.24 25.34 -16.43
C GLN A 107 -43.86 25.70 -14.99
N LYS A 108 -42.56 25.90 -14.71
CA LYS A 108 -42.08 26.27 -13.38
C LYS A 108 -42.53 27.67 -12.95
N GLN A 109 -42.73 28.60 -13.88
CA GLN A 109 -43.27 29.93 -13.56
C GLN A 109 -44.75 29.89 -13.15
N GLU A 110 -45.51 28.91 -13.63
CA GLU A 110 -46.93 28.74 -13.31
C GLU A 110 -47.17 27.99 -11.99
N GLN A 111 -46.21 27.20 -11.53
CA GLN A 111 -46.27 26.54 -10.22
C GLN A 111 -45.86 27.52 -9.11
N PRO A 112 -46.65 27.66 -8.02
CA PRO A 112 -46.24 28.46 -6.86
C PRO A 112 -44.91 27.94 -6.33
N ALA A 113 -43.94 28.82 -6.13
CA ALA A 113 -42.69 28.46 -5.48
C ALA A 113 -43.02 27.72 -4.17
N PHE A 114 -42.47 26.51 -4.00
CA PHE A 114 -42.57 25.78 -2.74
C PHE A 114 -42.28 26.76 -1.60
N PRO A 115 -43.14 26.85 -0.56
CA PRO A 115 -42.80 27.62 0.62
C PRO A 115 -41.45 27.10 1.10
N SER A 116 -40.43 27.95 1.02
CA SER A 116 -39.19 27.73 1.74
C SER A 116 -39.51 27.97 3.21
N GLU A 117 -40.33 27.12 3.81
CA GLU A 117 -40.20 26.86 5.23
C GLU A 117 -38.85 26.18 5.35
N ALA A 118 -37.82 27.01 5.47
CA ALA A 118 -36.53 26.59 5.97
C ALA A 118 -36.78 26.07 7.38
N SER A 119 -37.22 24.81 7.49
CA SER A 119 -36.91 24.00 8.65
C SER A 119 -35.42 24.22 8.85
N PRO A 120 -34.99 24.68 10.05
CA PRO A 120 -33.58 24.97 10.28
C PRO A 120 -32.81 23.76 9.81
N ALA A 121 -31.83 23.97 8.92
CA ALA A 121 -31.03 22.91 8.33
C ALA A 121 -30.66 21.96 9.48
N VAL A 122 -31.26 20.76 9.47
CA VAL A 122 -31.01 19.79 10.53
C VAL A 122 -29.51 19.62 10.54
N ASP A 123 -28.88 19.95 11.67
CA ASP A 123 -27.45 19.79 11.83
C ASP A 123 -27.13 18.34 11.46
N LEU A 124 -26.45 18.15 10.33
CA LEU A 124 -26.17 16.83 9.76
C LEU A 124 -25.22 16.04 10.67
N GLY A 125 -24.82 16.63 11.80
CA GLY A 125 -23.85 16.13 12.76
C GLY A 125 -22.45 16.36 12.23
N GLU A 126 -21.50 16.59 13.13
CA GLU A 126 -20.09 16.45 12.76
C GLU A 126 -19.81 14.98 12.41
N PRO A 127 -19.08 14.69 11.32
CA PRO A 127 -18.70 13.31 11.02
C PRO A 127 -17.96 12.73 12.22
N VAL A 128 -18.39 11.56 12.70
CA VAL A 128 -17.86 10.93 13.91
C VAL A 128 -16.34 10.78 13.79
N HIS A 129 -15.59 11.69 14.42
CA HIS A 129 -14.15 11.63 14.46
C HIS A 129 -13.73 10.56 15.46
N THR A 130 -13.32 9.40 14.97
CA THR A 130 -12.75 8.35 15.82
C THR A 130 -11.29 8.68 16.15
N ASP A 131 -10.87 8.36 17.37
CA ASP A 131 -9.49 8.55 17.81
C ASP A 131 -8.47 7.90 16.87
N VAL A 132 -7.38 8.62 16.60
CA VAL A 132 -6.28 8.18 15.72
C VAL A 132 -5.70 6.82 16.15
N LEU A 133 -5.65 6.55 17.46
CA LEU A 133 -5.19 5.27 18.01
C LEU A 133 -6.15 4.11 17.70
N HIS A 134 -7.47 4.35 17.77
CA HIS A 134 -8.47 3.36 17.40
C HIS A 134 -8.45 3.09 15.90
N GLN A 135 -8.27 4.13 15.08
CA GLN A 135 -8.07 3.99 13.64
C GLN A 135 -6.81 3.15 13.34
N PHE A 136 -5.68 3.47 13.97
CA PHE A 136 -4.43 2.73 13.85
C PHE A 136 -4.61 1.24 14.18
N SER A 137 -5.20 0.93 15.34
CA SER A 137 -5.41 -0.46 15.77
C SER A 137 -6.33 -1.21 14.81
N THR A 138 -7.36 -0.56 14.29
CA THR A 138 -8.30 -1.17 13.35
C THR A 138 -7.61 -1.48 12.02
N VAL A 139 -6.85 -0.53 11.47
CA VAL A 139 -6.09 -0.73 10.23
C VAL A 139 -5.01 -1.79 10.42
N ALA A 140 -4.30 -1.79 11.55
CA ALA A 140 -3.26 -2.78 11.84
C ALA A 140 -3.83 -4.21 11.90
N ARG A 141 -4.94 -4.41 12.61
CA ARG A 141 -5.62 -5.73 12.66
C ARG A 141 -6.14 -6.15 11.29
N ARG A 142 -6.68 -5.21 10.50
CA ARG A 142 -7.11 -5.47 9.12
C ARG A 142 -5.92 -5.92 8.27
N GLN A 143 -4.79 -5.22 8.35
CA GLN A 143 -3.57 -5.54 7.61
C GLN A 143 -3.09 -6.96 7.91
N ILE A 144 -3.02 -7.33 9.19
CA ILE A 144 -2.63 -8.69 9.61
C ILE A 144 -3.61 -9.72 9.04
N ARG A 145 -4.91 -9.47 9.14
CA ARG A 145 -5.94 -10.38 8.62
C ARG A 145 -5.84 -10.54 7.11
N LEU A 146 -5.60 -9.46 6.36
CA LEU A 146 -5.42 -9.50 4.92
C LEU A 146 -4.20 -10.36 4.55
N VAL A 147 -3.05 -10.11 5.19
CA VAL A 147 -1.82 -10.89 4.96
C VAL A 147 -2.03 -12.38 5.22
N ILE A 148 -2.81 -12.76 6.24
CA ILE A 148 -3.08 -14.16 6.59
C ILE A 148 -4.15 -14.81 5.69
N SER A 149 -5.08 -14.04 5.15
CA SER A 149 -6.22 -14.58 4.38
C SER A 149 -5.81 -15.07 2.99
N TYR A 150 -4.76 -14.51 2.39
CA TYR A 150 -4.30 -14.87 1.05
C TYR A 150 -3.40 -16.12 1.03
N ARG A 151 -3.99 -17.30 1.26
CA ARG A 151 -3.30 -18.61 1.43
C ARG A 151 -2.04 -18.79 0.56
N GLY A 152 -2.12 -18.59 -0.75
CA GLY A 152 -0.98 -18.80 -1.65
C GLY A 152 0.19 -17.86 -1.38
N TYR A 153 -0.09 -16.57 -1.20
CA TYR A 153 0.94 -15.57 -0.93
C TYR A 153 1.45 -15.63 0.51
N THR A 154 0.58 -15.92 1.48
CA THR A 154 0.97 -16.14 2.88
C THR A 154 1.92 -17.32 3.01
N VAL A 155 1.63 -18.45 2.38
CA VAL A 155 2.50 -19.64 2.39
C VAL A 155 3.86 -19.30 1.75
N PHE A 156 3.86 -18.60 0.63
CA PHE A 156 5.10 -18.15 -0.02
C PHE A 156 5.94 -17.27 0.93
N LEU A 157 5.35 -16.24 1.54
CA LEU A 157 6.05 -15.36 2.48
C LEU A 157 6.51 -16.08 3.76
N ALA A 158 5.75 -17.06 4.24
CA ALA A 158 6.10 -17.85 5.41
C ALA A 158 7.27 -18.81 5.14
N LEU A 159 7.35 -19.39 3.93
CA LEU A 159 8.45 -20.27 3.52
C LEU A 159 9.74 -19.50 3.18
N LEU A 160 9.60 -18.25 2.73
CA LEU A 160 10.71 -17.44 2.27
C LEU A 160 11.89 -17.32 3.25
N PRO A 161 11.71 -17.02 4.56
CA PRO A 161 12.84 -16.96 5.50
C PRO A 161 13.53 -18.31 5.72
N PHE A 162 12.80 -19.42 5.63
CA PHE A 162 13.40 -20.76 5.70
C PHE A 162 14.21 -21.05 4.45
N LEU A 163 13.71 -20.66 3.28
CA LEU A 163 14.42 -20.81 2.02
C LEU A 163 15.72 -19.99 2.03
N ILE A 164 15.66 -18.71 2.44
CA ILE A 164 16.87 -17.88 2.56
C ILE A 164 17.84 -18.46 3.59
N GLY A 165 17.38 -18.81 4.79
CA GLY A 165 18.23 -19.40 5.83
C GLY A 165 18.90 -20.70 5.37
N THR A 166 18.15 -21.60 4.74
CA THR A 166 18.69 -22.87 4.22
C THR A 166 19.62 -22.69 3.03
N LEU A 167 19.36 -21.72 2.14
CA LEU A 167 20.29 -21.37 1.05
C LEU A 167 21.67 -21.01 1.59
N THR A 168 21.76 -20.27 2.71
CA THR A 168 23.06 -19.97 3.35
C THR A 168 23.88 -21.21 3.68
N LEU A 169 23.23 -22.36 3.93
CA LEU A 169 23.90 -23.63 4.25
C LEU A 169 24.45 -24.35 3.01
N THR A 170 24.05 -23.95 1.80
CA THR A 170 24.56 -24.54 0.56
C THR A 170 25.92 -24.00 0.13
N VAL A 171 26.40 -22.93 0.78
CA VAL A 171 27.71 -22.34 0.51
C VAL A 171 28.79 -23.38 0.78
N ARG A 172 29.62 -23.66 -0.22
CA ARG A 172 30.68 -24.68 -0.11
C ARG A 172 31.76 -24.21 0.86
N GLY A 173 32.12 -25.07 1.82
CA GLY A 173 33.25 -24.89 2.72
C GLY A 173 32.97 -25.46 4.12
N LYS A 174 33.98 -25.51 4.98
CA LYS A 174 33.89 -26.11 6.32
C LYS A 174 34.05 -25.11 7.46
N THR A 175 34.43 -23.87 7.15
CA THR A 175 34.78 -22.86 8.16
C THR A 175 33.58 -21.99 8.53
N GLY A 176 32.60 -21.83 7.62
CA GLY A 176 31.38 -21.06 7.89
C GLY A 176 31.71 -19.60 8.17
N TYR A 177 31.41 -19.14 9.39
CA TYR A 177 31.79 -17.81 9.91
C TYR A 177 33.18 -17.77 10.59
N GLY A 178 33.94 -18.86 10.48
CA GLY A 178 35.30 -18.98 10.99
C GLY A 178 36.35 -18.46 10.02
N MET A 179 37.61 -18.50 10.45
CA MET A 179 38.76 -18.08 9.65
C MET A 179 38.79 -18.83 8.32
N SER A 180 38.87 -18.09 7.21
CA SER A 180 38.99 -18.72 5.89
C SER A 180 40.33 -19.46 5.76
N ASP A 181 40.31 -20.60 5.06
CA ASP A 181 41.53 -21.28 4.63
C ASP A 181 41.89 -20.77 3.21
N PRO A 182 42.98 -19.99 3.04
CA PRO A 182 43.36 -19.42 1.75
C PRO A 182 43.68 -20.47 0.68
N MET A 183 44.06 -21.69 1.07
CA MET A 183 44.30 -22.83 0.17
C MET A 183 43.09 -23.78 0.07
N GLY A 184 42.01 -23.48 0.79
CA GLY A 184 40.77 -24.26 0.75
C GLY A 184 39.96 -24.03 -0.52
N ASN A 185 38.94 -24.87 -0.73
CA ASN A 185 38.08 -24.79 -1.92
C ASN A 185 37.24 -23.50 -2.03
N ASN A 186 37.13 -22.69 -0.97
CA ASN A 186 36.39 -21.43 -0.97
C ASN A 186 36.93 -20.42 0.07
N PRO A 187 37.92 -19.61 -0.29
CA PRO A 187 38.54 -18.66 0.65
C PRO A 187 37.63 -17.48 1.02
N ALA A 188 36.60 -17.16 0.24
CA ALA A 188 35.63 -16.09 0.53
C ALA A 188 34.31 -16.61 1.14
N GLN A 189 34.35 -17.73 1.86
CA GLN A 189 33.15 -18.37 2.40
C GLN A 189 32.34 -17.44 3.34
N PRO A 190 32.93 -16.71 4.31
CA PRO A 190 32.17 -15.82 5.20
C PRO A 190 31.43 -14.71 4.44
N ASP A 191 32.09 -14.09 3.46
CA ASP A 191 31.50 -13.03 2.64
C ASP A 191 30.32 -13.55 1.80
N GLN A 192 30.44 -14.75 1.20
CA GLN A 192 29.36 -15.36 0.43
C GLN A 192 28.13 -15.66 1.30
N ILE A 193 28.33 -16.12 2.53
CA ILE A 193 27.24 -16.35 3.49
C ILE A 193 26.55 -15.02 3.81
N LEU A 194 27.33 -13.96 4.11
CA LEU A 194 26.80 -12.63 4.39
C LEU A 194 26.06 -12.01 3.20
N VAL A 195 26.60 -12.13 1.98
CA VAL A 195 25.93 -11.65 0.76
C VAL A 195 24.60 -12.36 0.61
N MET A 196 24.56 -13.69 0.76
CA MET A 196 23.31 -14.44 0.58
C MET A 196 22.28 -14.12 1.66
N LEU A 197 22.71 -13.95 2.92
CA LEU A 197 21.83 -13.55 4.02
C LEU A 197 21.27 -12.14 3.83
N ASN A 198 22.13 -11.18 3.43
CA ASN A 198 21.75 -9.79 3.22
C ASN A 198 20.86 -9.59 1.99
N VAL A 199 21.20 -10.21 0.85
CA VAL A 199 20.36 -10.20 -0.36
C VAL A 199 19.03 -10.92 -0.10
N GLY A 200 19.06 -12.00 0.69
CA GLY A 200 17.85 -12.67 1.14
C GLY A 200 16.96 -11.77 2.00
N ALA A 201 17.53 -10.99 2.93
CA ALA A 201 16.81 -10.00 3.73
C ALA A 201 16.18 -8.90 2.87
N VAL A 202 16.92 -8.41 1.87
CA VAL A 202 16.44 -7.48 0.87
C VAL A 202 15.24 -8.04 0.10
N PHE A 203 15.35 -9.29 -0.35
CA PHE A 203 14.28 -9.95 -1.11
C PHE A 203 13.04 -10.15 -0.24
N MET A 204 13.21 -10.66 0.99
CA MET A 204 12.14 -10.81 1.96
C MET A 204 11.41 -9.51 2.23
N GLY A 205 12.15 -8.46 2.59
CA GLY A 205 11.58 -7.14 2.88
C GLY A 205 10.83 -6.56 1.69
N THR A 206 11.47 -6.51 0.52
CA THR A 206 10.84 -5.93 -0.69
C THR A 206 9.61 -6.74 -1.11
N ALA A 207 9.69 -8.07 -1.07
CA ALA A 207 8.58 -8.95 -1.46
C ALA A 207 7.36 -8.81 -0.55
N LEU A 208 7.56 -8.47 0.74
CA LEU A 208 6.51 -8.32 1.74
C LEU A 208 5.56 -7.14 1.44
N THR A 209 6.08 -6.06 0.85
CA THR A 209 5.35 -4.78 0.76
C THR A 209 5.09 -4.28 -0.66
N ILE A 210 5.79 -4.79 -1.68
CA ILE A 210 5.74 -4.22 -3.03
C ILE A 210 4.35 -4.26 -3.69
N ARG A 211 3.48 -5.19 -3.27
CA ARG A 211 2.10 -5.34 -3.77
C ARG A 211 1.05 -4.57 -2.98
N ASP A 212 1.41 -4.10 -1.79
CA ASP A 212 0.46 -3.66 -0.79
C ASP A 212 -0.29 -2.38 -1.20
N LEU A 213 0.46 -1.33 -1.54
CA LEU A 213 -0.13 0.00 -1.66
C LEU A 213 -0.91 0.20 -2.96
N ILE A 214 -0.44 -0.40 -4.06
CA ILE A 214 -1.09 -0.27 -5.36
C ILE A 214 -2.47 -0.94 -5.40
N GLY A 215 -2.62 -2.11 -4.77
CA GLY A 215 -3.89 -2.82 -4.68
C GLY A 215 -4.91 -2.11 -3.80
N GLU A 216 -4.45 -1.50 -2.70
CA GLU A 216 -5.33 -0.86 -1.72
C GLU A 216 -5.61 0.63 -1.99
N ARG A 217 -4.88 1.27 -2.92
CA ARG A 217 -5.04 2.68 -3.25
C ARG A 217 -6.49 3.15 -3.48
N PRO A 218 -7.35 2.46 -4.24
CA PRO A 218 -8.74 2.89 -4.41
C PRO A 218 -9.55 2.80 -3.11
N ILE A 219 -9.29 1.79 -2.28
CA ILE A 219 -9.95 1.59 -0.98
C ILE A 219 -9.54 2.70 -0.02
N PHE A 220 -8.23 2.97 0.10
CA PHE A 220 -7.70 4.02 0.95
C PHE A 220 -8.27 5.40 0.61
N ARG A 221 -8.40 5.75 -0.68
CA ARG A 221 -8.98 7.04 -1.09
C ARG A 221 -10.44 7.19 -0.66
N ARG A 222 -11.22 6.10 -0.72
CA ARG A 222 -12.61 6.08 -0.25
C ARG A 222 -12.68 6.23 1.26
N GLU A 223 -11.88 5.47 2.01
CA GLU A 223 -11.85 5.56 3.48
C GLU A 223 -11.34 6.92 3.97
N GLN A 224 -10.38 7.52 3.26
CA GLN A 224 -9.87 8.85 3.56
C GLN A 224 -10.94 9.94 3.36
N ALA A 225 -11.83 9.79 2.37
CA ALA A 225 -12.96 10.71 2.16
C ALA A 225 -13.97 10.66 3.32
N VAL A 226 -14.05 9.54 4.02
CA VAL A 226 -14.95 9.31 5.17
C VAL A 226 -14.28 9.68 6.52
N GLY A 227 -13.00 10.10 6.51
CA GLY A 227 -12.32 10.62 7.71
C GLY A 227 -11.17 9.76 8.25
N LEU A 228 -10.70 8.73 7.51
CA LEU A 228 -9.51 7.99 7.90
C LEU A 228 -8.25 8.87 7.85
N SER A 229 -7.51 8.92 8.96
CA SER A 229 -6.23 9.63 9.05
C SER A 229 -5.14 8.95 8.24
N THR A 230 -4.45 9.71 7.38
CA THR A 230 -3.28 9.23 6.62
C THR A 230 -2.15 8.78 7.55
N ALA A 231 -1.98 9.44 8.70
CA ALA A 231 -0.96 9.10 9.68
C ALA A 231 -1.26 7.77 10.38
N ALA A 232 -2.52 7.55 10.77
CA ALA A 232 -2.95 6.28 11.37
C ALA A 232 -2.77 5.11 10.39
N TYR A 233 -3.19 5.29 9.13
CA TYR A 233 -3.08 4.28 8.08
C TYR A 233 -1.62 3.90 7.83
N MET A 234 -0.75 4.89 7.60
CA MET A 234 0.64 4.61 7.25
C MET A 234 1.44 4.10 8.45
N GLY A 235 1.21 4.65 9.65
CA GLY A 235 1.80 4.13 10.87
C GLY A 235 1.44 2.66 11.10
N ALA A 236 0.16 2.31 10.92
CA ALA A 236 -0.30 0.93 11.09
C ALA A 236 0.39 -0.03 10.11
N LYS A 237 0.49 0.35 8.83
CA LYS A 237 1.20 -0.46 7.82
C LYS A 237 2.67 -0.63 8.13
N ILE A 238 3.37 0.46 8.46
CA ILE A 238 4.80 0.41 8.80
C ILE A 238 5.03 -0.52 9.98
N VAL A 239 4.28 -0.37 11.08
CA VAL A 239 4.47 -1.20 12.28
C VAL A 239 4.22 -2.67 11.98
N VAL A 240 3.13 -2.99 11.26
CA VAL A 240 2.80 -4.38 10.90
C VAL A 240 3.90 -4.98 10.01
N PHE A 241 4.31 -4.29 8.95
CA PHE A 241 5.34 -4.82 8.04
C PHE A 241 6.71 -4.89 8.68
N CYS A 242 7.09 -3.95 9.55
CA CYS A 242 8.31 -4.05 10.34
C CYS A 242 8.29 -5.30 11.22
N ALA A 243 7.16 -5.61 11.89
CA ALA A 243 7.05 -6.81 12.72
C ALA A 243 7.22 -8.10 11.90
N PHE A 244 6.61 -8.18 10.71
CA PHE A 244 6.81 -9.31 9.79
C PHE A 244 8.26 -9.41 9.30
N ALA A 245 8.86 -8.29 8.88
CA ALA A 245 10.24 -8.24 8.40
C ALA A 245 11.25 -8.68 9.48
N VAL A 246 11.09 -8.21 10.71
CA VAL A 246 11.90 -8.63 11.87
C VAL A 246 11.73 -10.11 12.16
N THR A 247 10.50 -10.63 12.09
CA THR A 247 10.24 -12.07 12.29
C THR A 247 10.90 -12.93 11.21
N GLN A 248 10.81 -12.52 9.94
CA GLN A 248 11.47 -13.22 8.84
C GLN A 248 13.00 -13.20 8.97
N ALA A 249 13.57 -12.04 9.32
CA ALA A 249 15.00 -11.91 9.59
C ALA A 249 15.45 -12.79 10.77
N ALA A 250 14.67 -12.86 11.85
CA ALA A 250 14.97 -13.71 13.00
C ALA A 250 15.09 -15.18 12.60
N ILE A 251 14.14 -15.67 11.81
CA ILE A 251 14.12 -17.05 11.32
C ILE A 251 15.35 -17.32 10.42
N ALA A 252 15.60 -16.47 9.42
CA ALA A 252 16.70 -16.66 8.48
C ALA A 252 18.08 -16.61 9.17
N THR A 253 18.30 -15.63 10.05
CA THR A 253 19.56 -15.50 10.81
C THR A 253 19.74 -16.66 11.78
N THR A 254 18.68 -17.11 12.46
CA THR A 254 18.76 -18.26 13.38
C THR A 254 19.18 -19.53 12.64
N ILE A 255 18.56 -19.82 11.48
CA ILE A 255 18.92 -20.99 10.67
C ILE A 255 20.39 -20.91 10.22
N SER A 256 20.84 -19.74 9.78
CA SER A 256 22.22 -19.53 9.33
C SER A 256 23.24 -19.74 10.45
N VAL A 257 23.00 -19.14 11.63
CA VAL A 257 23.88 -19.26 12.81
C VAL A 257 23.88 -20.67 13.37
N VAL A 258 22.74 -21.36 13.41
CA VAL A 258 22.67 -22.76 13.86
C VAL A 258 23.42 -23.69 12.90
N GLY A 259 23.36 -23.45 11.59
CA GLY A 259 24.00 -24.31 10.62
C GLY A 259 25.50 -24.12 10.47
N TRP A 260 26.01 -22.87 10.57
CA TRP A 260 27.44 -22.58 10.43
C TRP A 260 28.19 -22.34 11.75
N GLY A 261 27.47 -22.21 12.86
CA GLY A 261 28.05 -21.90 14.17
C GLY A 261 28.15 -20.40 14.46
N LYS A 262 28.60 -20.07 15.68
CA LYS A 262 28.79 -18.69 16.11
C LYS A 262 29.96 -18.06 15.33
N PRO A 263 29.83 -16.81 14.84
CA PRO A 263 30.97 -16.09 14.30
C PRO A 263 32.13 -16.00 15.31
N LEU A 264 33.36 -16.04 14.79
CA LEU A 264 34.57 -16.16 15.61
C LEU A 264 34.96 -14.86 16.31
N SER A 265 34.52 -13.73 15.77
CA SER A 265 34.80 -12.38 16.25
C SER A 265 33.96 -12.05 17.49
N ASP A 266 34.38 -11.05 18.28
CA ASP A 266 33.57 -10.52 19.38
C ASP A 266 32.55 -9.51 18.85
N ALA A 267 31.51 -9.20 19.64
CA ALA A 267 30.50 -8.24 19.22
C ALA A 267 31.09 -6.83 19.24
N VAL A 268 30.73 -5.99 18.27
CA VAL A 268 31.25 -4.62 18.18
C VAL A 268 30.63 -3.73 19.28
N LEU A 269 29.32 -3.90 19.53
CA LEU A 269 28.58 -3.01 20.43
C LEU A 269 27.63 -3.77 21.37
N LEU A 270 26.85 -4.73 20.86
CA LEU A 270 25.72 -5.32 21.60
C LEU A 270 26.12 -6.47 22.53
N GLY A 271 27.41 -6.77 22.66
CA GLY A 271 27.95 -7.81 23.52
C GLY A 271 27.78 -9.25 23.00
N ASP A 272 26.71 -9.54 22.25
CA ASP A 272 26.52 -10.83 21.54
C ASP A 272 26.43 -10.62 20.02
N VAL A 273 27.39 -11.22 19.31
CA VAL A 273 27.54 -11.16 17.85
C VAL A 273 26.32 -11.70 17.13
N ARG A 274 25.63 -12.70 17.71
CA ARG A 274 24.42 -13.28 17.12
C ARG A 274 23.28 -12.29 17.13
N CYS A 275 23.13 -11.56 18.23
CA CYS A 275 22.15 -10.48 18.36
C CYS A 275 22.51 -9.33 17.43
N GLU A 276 23.80 -8.98 17.33
CA GLU A 276 24.26 -7.90 16.46
C GLU A 276 23.98 -8.22 14.97
N LEU A 277 24.35 -9.43 14.51
CA LEU A 277 24.04 -9.90 13.17
C LEU A 277 22.54 -10.00 12.91
N PHE A 278 21.74 -10.41 13.90
CA PHE A 278 20.29 -10.39 13.78
C PHE A 278 19.76 -8.96 13.59
N VAL A 279 20.24 -8.01 14.39
CA VAL A 279 19.81 -6.60 14.32
C VAL A 279 20.18 -5.99 12.97
N THR A 280 21.37 -6.26 12.42
CA THR A 280 21.77 -5.75 11.10
C THR A 280 20.90 -6.33 9.98
N VAL A 281 20.66 -7.65 9.98
CA VAL A 281 19.81 -8.33 8.98
C VAL A 281 18.36 -7.87 9.10
N ALA A 282 17.85 -7.69 10.33
CA ALA A 282 16.51 -7.18 10.58
C ALA A 282 16.35 -5.73 10.12
N ALA A 283 17.30 -4.85 10.42
CA ALA A 283 17.28 -3.46 9.97
C ALA A 283 17.33 -3.35 8.43
N THR A 284 18.13 -4.21 7.78
CA THR A 284 18.17 -4.28 6.32
C THR A 284 16.83 -4.75 5.75
N CYS A 285 16.25 -5.82 6.30
CA CYS A 285 14.95 -6.34 5.90
C CYS A 285 13.85 -5.28 6.04
N VAL A 286 13.85 -4.54 7.16
CA VAL A 286 12.92 -3.42 7.41
C VAL A 286 13.12 -2.30 6.38
N ALA A 287 14.35 -1.84 6.17
CA ALA A 287 14.63 -0.77 5.21
C ALA A 287 14.22 -1.17 3.78
N SER A 288 14.44 -2.43 3.38
CA SER A 288 13.98 -2.98 2.10
C SER A 288 12.46 -3.14 2.03
N ALA A 289 11.78 -3.41 3.14
CA ALA A 289 10.32 -3.40 3.20
C ALA A 289 9.75 -1.99 2.99
N LEU A 290 10.38 -0.97 3.56
CA LEU A 290 9.99 0.42 3.33
C LEU A 290 10.29 0.87 1.89
N LEU A 291 11.41 0.42 1.31
CA LEU A 291 11.72 0.60 -0.10
C LEU A 291 10.63 -0.04 -0.99
N GLY A 292 10.20 -1.26 -0.68
CA GLY A 292 9.12 -1.94 -1.39
C GLY A 292 7.80 -1.15 -1.35
N MET A 293 7.45 -0.54 -0.22
CA MET A 293 6.30 0.37 -0.13
C MET A 293 6.49 1.63 -0.98
N ALA A 294 7.68 2.23 -0.97
CA ALA A 294 8.00 3.39 -1.80
C ALA A 294 7.83 3.07 -3.28
N LEU A 295 8.35 1.93 -3.74
CA LEU A 295 8.16 1.45 -5.12
C LEU A 295 6.68 1.19 -5.43
N SER A 296 5.94 0.56 -4.52
CA SER A 296 4.49 0.32 -4.65
C SER A 296 3.71 1.63 -4.81
N SER A 297 4.13 2.70 -4.14
CA SER A 297 3.51 4.03 -4.24
C SER A 297 3.75 4.75 -5.58
N LEU A 298 4.83 4.39 -6.28
CA LEU A 298 5.19 4.94 -7.57
C LEU A 298 4.55 4.17 -8.73
N ALA A 299 4.27 2.88 -8.53
CA ALA A 299 3.64 2.02 -9.52
C ALA A 299 2.24 2.53 -9.91
N GLN A 300 1.94 2.44 -11.20
CA GLN A 300 0.64 2.87 -11.76
C GLN A 300 -0.29 1.68 -12.07
N SER A 301 0.26 0.52 -12.40
CA SER A 301 -0.47 -0.73 -12.67
C SER A 301 0.14 -1.91 -11.89
N GLN A 302 -0.69 -2.91 -11.59
CA GLN A 302 -0.24 -4.16 -10.98
C GLN A 302 0.77 -4.92 -11.85
N ASP A 303 0.74 -4.71 -13.17
CA ASP A 303 1.68 -5.34 -14.11
C ASP A 303 3.13 -4.84 -13.92
N GLN A 304 3.31 -3.63 -13.39
CA GLN A 304 4.63 -3.04 -13.16
C GLN A 304 5.33 -3.62 -11.92
N ILE A 305 4.61 -4.32 -11.04
CA ILE A 305 5.12 -4.79 -9.76
C ILE A 305 6.29 -5.77 -9.94
N MET A 306 6.15 -6.78 -10.79
CA MET A 306 7.20 -7.80 -10.96
C MET A 306 8.47 -7.22 -11.62
N PRO A 307 8.38 -6.43 -12.70
CA PRO A 307 9.54 -5.74 -13.24
C PRO A 307 10.23 -4.84 -12.20
N MET A 308 9.48 -4.06 -11.42
CA MET A 308 10.03 -3.20 -10.37
C MET A 308 10.72 -4.01 -9.26
N LEU A 309 10.13 -5.14 -8.86
CA LEU A 309 10.73 -6.05 -7.88
C LEU A 309 12.09 -6.56 -8.37
N VAL A 310 12.14 -7.07 -9.60
CA VAL A 310 13.37 -7.62 -10.20
C VAL A 310 14.45 -6.55 -10.31
N VAL A 311 14.12 -5.38 -10.87
CA VAL A 311 15.09 -4.28 -11.02
C VAL A 311 15.61 -3.81 -9.65
N SER A 312 14.72 -3.72 -8.65
CA SER A 312 15.11 -3.35 -7.29
C SER A 312 16.07 -4.37 -6.65
N ILE A 313 15.80 -5.67 -6.79
CA ILE A 313 16.67 -6.73 -6.25
C ILE A 313 18.00 -6.76 -6.99
N MET A 314 17.99 -6.68 -8.32
CA MET A 314 19.23 -6.67 -9.12
C MET A 314 20.10 -5.46 -8.78
N SER A 315 19.49 -4.27 -8.65
CA SER A 315 20.18 -3.07 -8.21
C SER A 315 20.82 -3.26 -6.83
N GLN A 316 20.04 -3.74 -5.86
CA GLN A 316 20.52 -3.99 -4.50
C GLN A 316 21.64 -5.05 -4.44
N LEU A 317 21.57 -6.10 -5.26
CA LEU A 317 22.61 -7.11 -5.37
C LEU A 317 23.94 -6.49 -5.85
N VAL A 318 23.88 -5.72 -6.94
CA VAL A 318 25.06 -5.06 -7.52
C VAL A 318 25.67 -4.06 -6.55
N PHE A 319 24.84 -3.20 -5.94
CA PHE A 319 25.31 -2.12 -5.08
C PHE A 319 25.59 -2.51 -3.62
N SER A 320 25.40 -3.78 -3.24
CA SER A 320 25.65 -4.25 -1.87
C SER A 320 27.13 -4.15 -1.44
N GLY A 321 28.07 -4.11 -2.37
CA GLY A 321 29.52 -4.07 -2.11
C GLY A 321 30.18 -5.44 -1.92
N GLY A 322 29.41 -6.49 -1.60
CA GLY A 322 29.96 -7.84 -1.35
C GLY A 322 30.18 -8.70 -2.60
N MET A 323 29.43 -8.47 -3.69
CA MET A 323 29.59 -9.23 -4.95
C MET A 323 30.32 -8.44 -6.03
N THR A 324 30.14 -7.12 -6.04
CA THR A 324 30.87 -6.22 -6.94
C THR A 324 31.48 -5.09 -6.14
N TRP A 325 32.73 -4.78 -6.44
CA TRP A 325 33.47 -3.75 -5.74
C TRP A 325 33.01 -2.37 -6.21
N VAL A 326 32.26 -1.67 -5.36
CA VAL A 326 31.68 -0.36 -5.66
C VAL A 326 32.62 0.77 -5.20
N THR A 327 33.40 0.52 -4.15
CA THR A 327 34.31 1.48 -3.48
C THR A 327 35.38 2.00 -4.45
N ASN A 328 35.78 3.27 -4.29
CA ASN A 328 36.73 4.01 -5.16
C ASN A 328 36.25 4.34 -6.59
N ARG A 329 34.94 4.26 -6.86
CA ARG A 329 34.33 4.71 -8.12
C ARG A 329 33.27 5.77 -7.84
N PHE A 330 33.61 7.05 -8.04
CA PHE A 330 32.78 8.20 -7.63
C PHE A 330 31.28 8.05 -7.92
N LEU A 331 30.91 7.68 -9.15
CA LEU A 331 29.50 7.56 -9.54
C LEU A 331 28.80 6.34 -8.90
N LEU A 332 29.47 5.19 -8.88
CA LEU A 332 28.87 3.95 -8.39
C LEU A 332 28.76 3.95 -6.86
N ASP A 333 29.73 4.55 -6.17
CA ASP A 333 29.73 4.68 -4.71
C ASP A 333 28.54 5.51 -4.24
N GLN A 334 28.31 6.69 -4.82
CA GLN A 334 27.16 7.53 -4.48
C GLN A 334 25.81 6.87 -4.77
N LEU A 335 25.70 6.14 -5.88
CA LEU A 335 24.47 5.41 -6.20
C LEU A 335 24.19 4.28 -5.20
N SER A 336 25.23 3.64 -4.67
CA SER A 336 25.07 2.57 -3.68
C SER A 336 24.51 3.05 -2.34
N TRP A 337 24.73 4.31 -1.98
CA TRP A 337 24.25 4.89 -0.72
C TRP A 337 22.71 4.91 -0.64
N LEU A 338 22.03 4.90 -1.79
CA LEU A 338 20.58 4.84 -1.88
C LEU A 338 20.01 3.42 -1.71
N THR A 339 20.86 2.40 -1.60
CA THR A 339 20.44 1.01 -1.51
C THR A 339 20.60 0.48 -0.08
N PRO A 340 19.55 -0.09 0.54
CA PRO A 340 19.67 -0.67 1.88
C PRO A 340 20.70 -1.79 1.96
N ALA A 341 20.83 -2.56 0.88
CA ALA A 341 21.76 -3.67 0.79
C ALA A 341 23.22 -3.28 1.07
N ARG A 342 23.64 -2.07 0.66
CA ARG A 342 25.00 -1.55 0.88
C ARG A 342 25.34 -1.42 2.36
N TRP A 343 24.45 -0.79 3.12
CA TRP A 343 24.62 -0.53 4.54
C TRP A 343 24.37 -1.79 5.37
N GLY A 344 23.40 -2.61 4.96
CA GLY A 344 23.15 -3.91 5.58
C GLY A 344 24.32 -4.88 5.48
N PHE A 345 24.96 -4.93 4.31
CA PHE A 345 26.16 -5.73 4.10
C PHE A 345 27.33 -5.18 4.92
N ALA A 346 27.59 -3.88 4.86
CA ALA A 346 28.67 -3.24 5.59
C ALA A 346 28.55 -3.44 7.11
N ALA A 347 27.36 -3.24 7.69
CA ALA A 347 27.13 -3.48 9.11
C ALA A 347 27.35 -4.95 9.50
N SER A 348 26.93 -5.89 8.65
CA SER A 348 27.11 -7.33 8.90
C SER A 348 28.58 -7.76 8.73
N ALA A 349 29.31 -7.16 7.78
CA ALA A 349 30.73 -7.37 7.56
C ALA A 349 31.55 -6.83 8.74
N SER A 350 31.22 -5.62 9.21
CA SER A 350 31.79 -5.02 10.42
C SER A 350 31.52 -5.90 11.65
N THR A 351 30.32 -6.48 11.80
CA THR A 351 29.96 -7.37 12.92
C THR A 351 30.84 -8.62 12.97
N ILE A 352 31.15 -9.23 11.82
CA ILE A 352 31.86 -10.51 11.73
C ILE A 352 33.37 -10.32 11.51
N ASP A 353 33.84 -9.10 11.27
CA ASP A 353 35.25 -8.75 10.99
C ASP A 353 35.79 -9.49 9.75
N THR A 354 35.15 -9.26 8.61
CA THR A 354 35.49 -9.93 7.34
C THR A 354 36.94 -9.68 6.92
N HIS A 355 37.48 -8.47 7.17
CA HIS A 355 38.89 -8.12 6.93
C HIS A 355 39.86 -9.07 7.65
N ARG A 356 39.52 -9.53 8.86
CA ARG A 356 40.33 -10.49 9.59
C ARG A 356 40.10 -11.91 9.10
N LEU A 357 38.87 -12.27 8.74
CA LEU A 357 38.51 -13.63 8.38
C LEU A 357 38.91 -14.03 6.96
N VAL A 358 39.02 -13.07 6.03
CA VAL A 358 39.38 -13.30 4.62
C VAL A 358 40.66 -12.51 4.28
N PRO A 359 41.84 -12.93 4.78
CA PRO A 359 43.09 -12.24 4.48
C PRO A 359 43.50 -12.49 3.01
N GLY A 360 43.30 -11.49 2.15
CA GLY A 360 43.71 -11.57 0.74
C GLY A 360 43.87 -10.21 0.04
N PRO A 361 44.59 -10.14 -1.10
CA PRO A 361 44.80 -8.91 -1.88
C PRO A 361 43.53 -8.42 -2.61
N THR A 362 42.43 -9.16 -2.50
CA THR A 362 41.14 -8.91 -3.16
C THR A 362 40.17 -8.08 -2.31
N ASP A 363 40.55 -7.74 -1.08
CA ASP A 363 39.69 -7.02 -0.16
C ASP A 363 39.67 -5.52 -0.51
N PRO A 364 38.52 -4.93 -0.90
CA PRO A 364 38.38 -3.49 -0.91
C PRO A 364 38.49 -3.06 0.55
N LYS A 365 39.53 -2.30 0.87
CA LYS A 365 39.68 -1.66 2.19
C LYS A 365 38.62 -0.58 2.38
N ASP A 366 37.36 -1.00 2.45
CA ASP A 366 36.23 -0.13 2.69
C ASP A 366 36.18 0.19 4.18
N GLN A 367 36.20 1.49 4.50
CA GLN A 367 36.20 1.95 5.88
C GLN A 367 34.92 1.55 6.63
N HIS A 368 33.84 1.27 5.90
CA HIS A 368 32.57 0.82 6.48
C HIS A 368 32.62 -0.64 6.97
N TRP A 369 33.58 -1.44 6.51
CA TRP A 369 33.72 -2.85 6.93
C TRP A 369 34.62 -3.01 8.16
N ASP A 370 35.25 -1.93 8.61
CA ASP A 370 36.08 -1.93 9.81
C ASP A 370 35.27 -2.43 11.03
N HIS A 371 35.84 -3.37 11.78
CA HIS A 371 35.28 -3.87 13.04
C HIS A 371 35.37 -2.81 14.16
N LYS A 372 34.55 -1.75 14.03
CA LYS A 372 34.52 -0.58 14.91
C LYS A 372 33.08 -0.15 15.18
N ALA A 373 32.78 0.20 16.43
CA ALA A 373 31.45 0.66 16.83
C ALA A 373 30.97 1.87 16.05
N SER A 374 31.89 2.77 15.66
CA SER A 374 31.57 3.94 14.85
C SER A 374 31.13 3.59 13.42
N ALA A 375 31.75 2.58 12.79
CA ALA A 375 31.39 2.14 11.44
C ALA A 375 30.02 1.47 11.46
N TRP A 376 29.82 0.53 12.39
CA TRP A 376 28.54 -0.16 12.57
C TRP A 376 27.38 0.82 12.88
N LEU A 377 27.59 1.75 13.82
CA LEU A 377 26.56 2.76 14.16
C LEU A 377 26.24 3.67 12.97
N PHE A 378 27.23 4.02 12.15
CA PHE A 378 27.02 4.83 10.96
C PHE A 378 26.15 4.10 9.94
N ASP A 379 26.44 2.83 9.66
CA ASP A 379 25.68 2.03 8.70
C ASP A 379 24.23 1.82 9.16
N MET A 380 24.04 1.54 10.46
CA MET A 380 22.71 1.43 11.06
C MET A 380 21.94 2.76 11.05
N ALA A 381 22.63 3.87 11.29
CA ALA A 381 22.03 5.20 11.17
C ALA A 381 21.61 5.49 9.73
N MET A 382 22.41 5.09 8.74
CA MET A 382 22.07 5.28 7.34
C MET A 382 20.86 4.44 6.91
N LEU A 383 20.75 3.18 7.38
CA LEU A 383 19.54 2.37 7.19
C LEU A 383 18.29 3.05 7.78
N ALA A 384 18.41 3.69 8.95
CA ALA A 384 17.33 4.46 9.55
C ALA A 384 16.98 5.71 8.73
N VAL A 385 17.98 6.44 8.22
CA VAL A 385 17.77 7.60 7.34
C VAL A 385 17.06 7.20 6.05
N LEU A 386 17.49 6.11 5.39
CA LEU A 386 16.82 5.58 4.21
C LEU A 386 15.37 5.18 4.51
N SER A 387 15.15 4.52 5.65
CA SER A 387 13.81 4.12 6.11
C SER A 387 12.88 5.33 6.28
N ILE A 388 13.36 6.41 6.88
CA ILE A 388 12.62 7.68 7.02
C ILE A 388 12.37 8.32 5.65
N ALA A 389 13.39 8.37 4.78
CA ALA A 389 13.28 8.94 3.44
C ALA A 389 12.23 8.21 2.58
N TYR A 390 12.25 6.88 2.55
CA TYR A 390 11.25 6.07 1.83
C TYR A 390 9.85 6.30 2.40
N THR A 391 9.71 6.35 3.71
CA THR A 391 8.43 6.65 4.37
C THR A 391 7.92 8.04 3.98
N ALA A 392 8.81 9.04 3.91
CA ALA A 392 8.45 10.39 3.48
C ALA A 392 8.01 10.44 2.00
N ILE A 393 8.65 9.68 1.12
CA ILE A 393 8.23 9.53 -0.29
C ILE A 393 6.82 8.95 -0.37
N VAL A 394 6.55 7.88 0.38
CA VAL A 394 5.22 7.26 0.46
C VAL A 394 4.19 8.26 0.99
N TRP A 395 4.52 8.98 2.08
CA TRP A 395 3.66 10.02 2.65
C TRP A 395 3.26 11.04 1.58
N TRP A 396 4.25 11.57 0.88
CA TRP A 396 4.05 12.64 -0.09
C TRP A 396 3.20 12.20 -1.28
N LYS A 397 3.35 10.96 -1.73
CA LYS A 397 2.59 10.40 -2.86
C LYS A 397 1.15 10.02 -2.51
N ILE A 398 0.90 9.57 -1.28
CA ILE A 398 -0.43 9.15 -0.83
C ILE A 398 -1.31 10.36 -0.47
N ARG A 399 -0.73 11.42 0.08
CA ARG A 399 -1.49 12.59 0.52
C ARG A 399 -2.31 13.17 -0.64
N LEU A 400 -3.64 13.22 -0.48
CA LEU A 400 -4.52 13.95 -1.39
C LEU A 400 -3.97 15.38 -1.54
N LYS A 401 -3.63 15.78 -2.77
CA LYS A 401 -3.48 17.20 -3.09
C LYS A 401 -4.86 17.79 -2.84
N ARG A 402 -5.03 18.51 -1.72
CA ARG A 402 -6.18 19.42 -1.54
C ARG A 402 -6.15 20.34 -2.76
N ARG A 403 -7.09 20.14 -3.68
CA ARG A 403 -7.37 21.08 -4.76
C ARG A 403 -8.29 22.16 -4.21
#